data_AF-A0A9D7L7R1-F1
#
_entry.id   AF-A0A9D7L7R1-F1
#
_cell.length_a   1.000
_cell.length_b   1.000
_cell.length_c   1.000
_cell.angle_alpha   90.00
_cell.angle_beta   90.00
_cell.angle_gamma   90.00
#
_symmetry.space_group_name_H-M   'P 1'
#
loop_
_entity.id
_entity.type
_entity.pdbx_description
1 polymer ?
#
loop_
_entity_poly.entity_id
_entity_poly.type
_entity_poly.pdbx_seq_one_letter_code
_entity_poly.pdbx_strand_id
1 'polypeptide(L)'
;MHRVLALQFGNVYQRRYPGYALLSRLYTNPCYCWLDPVNEGAGLKIRDARNEGYVHGSAPATLCLGLPDGDYEVTLTAFTHDAGCGPYAVSVNGTCVLPEVRLRIGRTVRHTFRARAHRNQVNLKFSPQAGREFLVNTIEVRSRRAVTLRPVFRSAPPAVMPAQRTLHRGHAPDPARELGRICDWLLAHRQPDGFLGDTYAAGGGYWYTASMPARALLAGHQLLGRREYWQAAIKTLDVFVDEQLPNGAWTASLRGRPTRSMPRREVAAIMAGKRQPLSDIGSVVSTLAIATASVTGARQKRYLAALRRFCDDWAPQFQQRDGGFSDGFWPPYTAIYSCATAIEAAAFSLTYRVTGEARYLDIATRAIRFLLNDWRTDGLMLGRAPHWLVHNRQPFVLEPLHFGDQWYYDEGFITTWHHARDPDFRTRVSRALHHRVHGRAGLLAALDGSTWWPIQDIWDNAKSIGMVQTLLFAANQDDRSPQLASALNDLCRLVATPEYSRRLGVMASDTGRPVAQHGLRCWAAMRMEATGFAGMTLAEMIRPGILYLA
;
A
#
# COMPACT_ATOMS: atom_id res chain seq x y z
N MET A 1 26.94 21.27 -14.76
CA MET A 1 25.96 21.41 -13.65
C MET A 1 25.72 20.04 -13.05
N HIS A 2 25.58 19.95 -11.73
CA HIS A 2 25.26 18.71 -11.01
C HIS A 2 23.76 18.45 -11.07
N ARG A 3 23.36 17.21 -11.39
CA ARG A 3 21.96 16.78 -11.27
C ARG A 3 21.64 16.59 -9.79
N VAL A 4 20.70 17.37 -9.28
CA VAL A 4 20.26 17.35 -7.88
C VAL A 4 19.12 16.36 -7.70
N LEU A 5 18.16 16.39 -8.63
CA LEU A 5 16.95 15.59 -8.58
C LEU A 5 16.49 15.30 -10.01
N ALA A 6 15.97 14.09 -10.24
CA ALA A 6 15.22 13.76 -11.45
C ALA A 6 14.01 12.95 -11.04
N LEU A 7 12.83 13.46 -11.35
CA LEU A 7 11.53 12.89 -11.03
C LEU A 7 10.88 12.40 -12.30
N GLN A 8 10.41 11.17 -12.29
CA GLN A 8 9.48 10.61 -13.27
C GLN A 8 8.13 10.49 -12.56
N PHE A 9 7.07 10.97 -13.18
CA PHE A 9 5.74 10.91 -12.60
C PHE A 9 5.03 9.64 -13.03
N GLY A 10 4.36 8.99 -12.08
CA GLY A 10 3.71 7.70 -12.29
C GLY A 10 3.61 6.89 -11.01
N ASN A 11 2.84 5.82 -11.06
CA ASN A 11 2.78 4.80 -10.02
C ASN A 11 3.74 3.63 -10.32
N VAL A 12 3.86 2.73 -9.35
CA VAL A 12 4.75 1.56 -9.35
C VAL A 12 4.62 0.62 -10.55
N TYR A 13 3.57 0.78 -11.36
CA TYR A 13 3.41 -0.04 -12.56
C TYR A 13 4.22 0.50 -13.75
N GLN A 14 4.66 1.76 -13.80
CA GLN A 14 5.42 2.24 -14.98
C GLN A 14 6.88 1.80 -14.94
N ARG A 15 7.46 1.59 -16.14
CA ARG A 15 8.90 1.37 -16.25
C ARG A 15 9.67 2.57 -15.71
N ARG A 16 10.58 2.31 -14.78
CA ARG A 16 11.48 3.33 -14.25
C ARG A 16 12.54 3.70 -15.27
N TYR A 17 12.68 4.99 -15.55
CA TYR A 17 13.80 5.49 -16.35
C TYR A 17 15.07 5.57 -15.50
N PRO A 18 16.22 5.05 -15.97
CA PRO A 18 17.45 5.02 -15.18
C PRO A 18 17.86 6.40 -14.63
N GLY A 19 18.15 6.44 -13.32
CA GLY A 19 18.57 7.65 -12.63
C GLY A 19 17.45 8.64 -12.27
N TYR A 20 16.19 8.26 -12.46
CA TYR A 20 15.02 9.03 -12.00
C TYR A 20 14.40 8.36 -10.77
N ALA A 21 13.86 9.17 -9.86
CA ALA A 21 12.97 8.72 -8.81
C ALA A 21 11.54 8.76 -9.34
N LEU A 22 10.82 7.65 -9.18
CA LEU A 22 9.40 7.60 -9.50
C LEU A 22 8.61 8.31 -8.39
N LEU A 23 7.72 9.23 -8.77
CA LEU A 23 6.90 10.00 -7.86
C LEU A 23 5.42 9.85 -8.27
N SER A 24 4.68 9.18 -7.39
CA SER A 24 3.24 8.99 -7.46
C SER A 24 2.48 10.23 -6.96
N ARG A 25 1.15 10.22 -7.08
CA ARG A 25 0.22 11.11 -6.36
C ARG A 25 0.26 10.90 -4.85
N LEU A 26 0.81 9.78 -4.39
CA LEU A 26 1.02 9.45 -2.97
C LEU A 26 2.20 10.26 -2.41
N TYR A 27 2.21 10.46 -1.09
CA TYR A 27 3.34 11.12 -0.45
C TYR A 27 4.59 10.21 -0.45
N THR A 28 5.58 10.52 -1.30
CA THR A 28 6.75 9.66 -1.51
C THR A 28 7.94 9.97 -0.63
N ASN A 29 8.24 11.24 -0.37
CA ASN A 29 9.47 11.59 0.33
C ASN A 29 9.29 12.88 1.11
N PRO A 30 9.82 13.00 2.33
CA PRO A 30 9.76 14.25 3.08
C PRO A 30 10.40 15.43 2.33
N CYS A 31 11.28 15.18 1.34
CA CYS A 31 11.97 16.19 0.56
C CYS A 31 11.24 16.67 -0.72
N TYR A 32 10.17 16.00 -1.14
CA TYR A 32 9.35 16.46 -2.27
C TYR A 32 7.95 15.84 -2.24
N CYS A 33 6.93 16.64 -2.53
CA CYS A 33 5.55 16.15 -2.53
C CYS A 33 4.61 17.08 -3.30
N TRP A 34 3.50 16.51 -3.76
CA TRP A 34 2.35 17.27 -4.24
C TRP A 34 1.56 17.82 -3.05
N LEU A 35 1.31 19.12 -3.04
CA LEU A 35 0.45 19.77 -2.04
C LEU A 35 -1.03 19.63 -2.41
N ASP A 36 -1.32 19.64 -3.70
CA ASP A 36 -2.67 19.70 -4.26
C ASP A 36 -3.09 18.37 -4.92
N PRO A 37 -4.39 18.19 -5.20
CA PRO A 37 -4.88 17.10 -6.02
C PRO A 37 -4.31 16.99 -7.42
N VAL A 38 -3.65 15.86 -7.66
CA VAL A 38 -3.25 15.40 -8.99
C VAL A 38 -3.78 13.98 -9.22
N ASN A 39 -4.10 13.72 -10.49
CA ASN A 39 -4.39 12.39 -11.00
C ASN A 39 -3.13 11.80 -11.63
N GLU A 40 -3.10 10.48 -11.71
CA GLU A 40 -2.04 9.74 -12.40
C GLU A 40 -2.61 9.15 -13.67
N GLY A 41 -1.83 9.23 -14.74
CA GLY A 41 -2.12 8.54 -15.97
C GLY A 41 -0.90 7.80 -16.49
N ALA A 42 -1.17 6.88 -17.39
CA ALA A 42 -0.15 6.12 -18.08
C ALA A 42 -0.49 6.07 -19.57
N GLY A 43 0.54 6.03 -20.40
CA GLY A 43 0.42 5.85 -21.82
C GLY A 43 0.70 4.43 -22.29
N LEU A 44 -0.12 3.97 -23.23
CA LEU A 44 0.02 2.66 -23.84
C LEU A 44 1.04 2.71 -24.99
N LYS A 45 1.82 1.63 -25.13
CA LYS A 45 2.78 1.45 -26.24
C LYS A 45 3.82 2.58 -26.38
N ILE A 46 4.14 3.27 -25.29
CA ILE A 46 5.16 4.33 -25.29
C ILE A 46 6.56 3.71 -25.31
N ARG A 47 7.39 4.08 -26.30
CA ARG A 47 8.76 3.56 -26.42
C ARG A 47 9.68 4.08 -25.32
N ASP A 48 9.63 5.39 -25.05
CA ASP A 48 10.45 6.05 -24.03
C ASP A 48 9.76 5.99 -22.65
N ALA A 49 10.36 5.27 -21.70
CA ALA A 49 9.82 5.12 -20.36
C ALA A 49 9.58 6.47 -19.65
N ARG A 50 10.34 7.53 -19.98
CA ARG A 50 10.12 8.89 -19.43
C ARG A 50 8.75 9.45 -19.75
N ASN A 51 8.15 9.02 -20.85
CA ASN A 51 6.87 9.50 -21.36
C ASN A 51 5.72 8.55 -21.02
N GLU A 52 6.01 7.43 -20.38
CA GLU A 52 5.02 6.39 -20.10
C GLU A 52 4.08 6.80 -18.96
N GLY A 53 4.63 7.33 -17.86
CA GLY A 53 3.84 7.84 -16.74
C GLY A 53 3.71 9.36 -16.78
N TYR A 54 2.62 9.88 -16.20
CA TYR A 54 2.43 11.30 -15.98
C TYR A 54 1.48 11.59 -14.83
N VAL A 55 1.53 12.82 -14.34
CA VAL A 55 0.48 13.42 -13.52
C VAL A 55 -0.28 14.47 -14.32
N HIS A 56 -1.57 14.60 -14.05
CA HIS A 56 -2.43 15.59 -14.70
C HIS A 56 -3.53 16.10 -13.77
N GLY A 57 -4.20 17.18 -14.17
CA GLY A 57 -5.34 17.70 -13.43
C GLY A 57 -5.97 18.94 -14.08
N SER A 58 -7.26 19.11 -13.84
CA SER A 58 -8.05 20.27 -14.30
C SER A 58 -8.06 21.44 -13.30
N ALA A 59 -7.61 21.21 -12.07
CA ALA A 59 -7.41 22.23 -11.05
C ALA A 59 -5.93 22.61 -10.94
N PRO A 60 -5.61 23.83 -10.46
CA PRO A 60 -4.23 24.18 -10.17
C PRO A 60 -3.61 23.24 -9.13
N ALA A 61 -2.36 22.84 -9.37
CA ALA A 61 -1.63 21.96 -8.46
C ALA A 61 -0.19 22.39 -8.24
N THR A 62 0.33 22.15 -7.04
CA THR A 62 1.67 22.58 -6.61
C THR A 62 2.53 21.38 -6.23
N LEU A 63 3.69 21.25 -6.86
CA LEU A 63 4.77 20.37 -6.44
C LEU A 63 5.77 21.17 -5.61
N CYS A 64 5.99 20.75 -4.37
CA CYS A 64 6.99 21.34 -3.50
C CYS A 64 8.28 20.50 -3.51
N LEU A 65 9.42 21.15 -3.67
CA LEU A 65 10.76 20.56 -3.67
C LEU A 65 11.60 21.20 -2.56
N GLY A 66 12.09 20.40 -1.63
CA GLY A 66 12.96 20.87 -0.55
C GLY A 66 14.41 20.96 -1.03
N LEU A 67 14.86 22.18 -1.29
CA LEU A 67 16.16 22.51 -1.87
C LEU A 67 16.80 23.63 -1.06
N PRO A 68 18.09 23.56 -0.69
CA PRO A 68 18.77 24.66 -0.02
C PRO A 68 18.62 26.00 -0.77
N ASP A 69 18.65 27.13 -0.07
CA ASP A 69 18.58 28.43 -0.72
C ASP A 69 19.68 28.59 -1.81
N GLY A 70 19.27 29.06 -2.99
CA GLY A 70 20.14 29.20 -4.16
C GLY A 70 19.40 29.14 -5.50
N ASP A 71 20.18 29.23 -6.57
CA ASP A 71 19.66 29.18 -7.94
C ASP A 71 19.81 27.78 -8.55
N TYR A 72 18.75 27.37 -9.25
CA TYR A 72 18.60 26.07 -9.86
C TYR A 72 18.13 26.21 -11.32
N GLU A 73 18.52 25.25 -12.14
CA GLU A 73 17.96 25.05 -13.46
C GLU A 73 16.95 23.89 -13.38
N VAL A 74 15.70 24.15 -13.77
CA VAL A 74 14.62 23.16 -13.78
C VAL A 74 14.25 22.87 -15.21
N THR A 75 14.29 21.60 -15.59
CA THR A 75 13.76 21.10 -16.86
C THR A 75 12.45 20.37 -16.60
N LEU A 76 11.38 20.81 -17.25
CA LEU A 76 10.11 20.10 -17.32
C LEU A 76 9.99 19.38 -18.66
N THR A 77 9.56 18.11 -18.64
CA THR A 77 9.20 17.35 -19.83
C THR A 77 7.73 16.94 -19.75
N ALA A 78 7.02 17.13 -20.86
CA ALA A 78 5.61 16.77 -20.99
C ALA A 78 5.33 16.15 -22.37
N PHE A 79 4.49 15.13 -22.40
CA PHE A 79 4.18 14.32 -23.56
C PHE A 79 2.77 13.73 -23.41
N THR A 80 2.02 13.70 -24.49
CA THR A 80 0.70 13.06 -24.56
C THR A 80 0.59 12.23 -25.83
N HIS A 81 -0.09 11.08 -25.73
CA HIS A 81 -0.30 10.15 -26.84
C HIS A 81 -1.76 10.03 -27.29
N ASP A 82 -2.71 10.41 -26.44
CA ASP A 82 -4.15 10.19 -26.70
C ASP A 82 -4.86 11.47 -27.17
N ALA A 83 -4.59 12.59 -26.50
CA ALA A 83 -5.26 13.86 -26.78
C ALA A 83 -4.32 15.04 -26.53
N GLY A 84 -4.53 16.14 -27.25
CA GLY A 84 -3.86 17.40 -26.93
C GLY A 84 -4.18 17.85 -25.50
N CYS A 85 -3.21 18.44 -24.81
CA CYS A 85 -3.35 18.87 -23.41
C CYS A 85 -2.83 20.31 -23.25
N GLY A 86 -3.30 21.00 -22.20
CA GLY A 86 -3.14 22.43 -22.04
C GLY A 86 -4.12 23.26 -22.90
N PRO A 87 -3.91 24.57 -23.01
CA PRO A 87 -2.82 25.34 -22.39
C PRO A 87 -2.87 25.37 -20.86
N TYR A 88 -1.70 25.42 -20.24
CA TYR A 88 -1.53 25.68 -18.81
C TYR A 88 -0.27 26.52 -18.57
N ALA A 89 -0.23 27.26 -17.46
CA ALA A 89 0.92 28.04 -17.04
C ALA A 89 1.72 27.32 -15.95
N VAL A 90 3.02 27.59 -15.89
CA VAL A 90 3.91 27.13 -14.81
C VAL A 90 4.49 28.33 -14.09
N SER A 91 4.35 28.33 -12.76
CA SER A 91 4.92 29.36 -11.89
C SER A 91 5.89 28.76 -10.88
N VAL A 92 6.97 29.48 -10.59
CA VAL A 92 7.95 29.17 -9.54
C VAL A 92 7.78 30.17 -8.41
N ASN A 93 7.44 29.71 -7.21
CA ASN A 93 7.27 30.56 -6.03
C ASN A 93 6.38 31.79 -6.30
N GLY A 94 5.29 31.59 -7.05
CA GLY A 94 4.32 32.63 -7.43
C GLY A 94 4.68 33.44 -8.69
N THR A 95 5.90 33.32 -9.23
CA THR A 95 6.32 34.01 -10.46
C THR A 95 6.09 33.12 -11.68
N CYS A 96 5.33 33.59 -12.67
CA CYS A 96 5.09 32.84 -13.90
C CYS A 96 6.38 32.74 -14.74
N VAL A 97 6.83 31.51 -15.02
CA VAL A 97 8.06 31.23 -15.81
C VAL A 97 7.75 30.62 -17.17
N LEU A 98 6.60 29.96 -17.31
CA LEU A 98 6.07 29.48 -18.59
C LEU A 98 4.61 29.92 -18.66
N PRO A 99 4.27 30.98 -19.41
CA PRO A 99 2.90 31.49 -19.47
C PRO A 99 1.95 30.53 -20.17
N GLU A 100 2.47 29.67 -21.04
CA GLU A 100 1.67 28.79 -21.86
C GLU A 100 2.44 27.54 -22.29
N VAL A 101 1.96 26.37 -21.84
CA VAL A 101 2.43 25.05 -22.27
C VAL A 101 1.29 24.33 -22.98
N ARG A 102 1.50 23.97 -24.25
CA ARG A 102 0.54 23.22 -25.08
C ARG A 102 1.18 21.93 -25.58
N LEU A 103 0.50 20.82 -25.37
CA LEU A 103 0.95 19.51 -25.84
C LEU A 103 0.17 19.10 -27.08
N ARG A 104 0.91 18.67 -28.10
CA ARG A 104 0.33 18.01 -29.29
C ARG A 104 0.54 16.51 -29.17
N ILE A 105 -0.40 15.74 -29.71
CA ILE A 105 -0.34 14.28 -29.73
C ILE A 105 0.99 13.82 -30.33
N GLY A 106 1.67 12.90 -29.64
CA GLY A 106 2.92 12.28 -30.09
C GLY A 106 4.16 13.18 -30.01
N ARG A 107 4.04 14.43 -29.55
CA ARG A 107 5.17 15.37 -29.46
C ARG A 107 5.57 15.63 -28.02
N THR A 108 6.82 15.29 -27.69
CA THR A 108 7.45 15.68 -26.42
C THR A 108 7.77 17.17 -26.44
N VAL A 109 7.38 17.86 -25.37
CA VAL A 109 7.74 19.25 -25.09
C VAL A 109 8.71 19.26 -23.92
N ARG A 110 9.78 20.05 -24.04
CA ARG A 110 10.81 20.23 -23.01
C ARG A 110 11.03 21.72 -22.78
N HIS A 111 10.87 22.16 -21.54
CA HIS A 111 11.11 23.54 -21.14
C HIS A 111 12.13 23.61 -20.02
N THR A 112 13.12 24.49 -20.17
CA THR A 112 14.14 24.73 -19.15
C THR A 112 14.04 26.18 -18.68
N PHE A 113 13.96 26.38 -17.36
CA PHE A 113 13.86 27.70 -16.75
C PHE A 113 14.66 27.76 -15.44
N ARG A 114 14.94 28.99 -14.97
CA ARG A 114 15.60 29.21 -13.69
C ARG A 114 14.57 29.19 -12.55
N ALA A 115 14.93 28.56 -11.45
CA ALA A 115 14.17 28.57 -10.22
C ALA A 115 15.08 28.96 -9.06
N ARG A 116 14.64 29.88 -8.21
CA ARG A 116 15.36 30.26 -6.99
C ARG A 116 14.67 29.63 -5.79
N ALA A 117 15.40 28.81 -5.04
CA ALA A 117 14.94 28.29 -3.76
C ALA A 117 15.03 29.39 -2.70
N HIS A 118 13.99 29.49 -1.88
CA HIS A 118 13.92 30.41 -0.75
C HIS A 118 13.27 29.68 0.42
N ARG A 119 13.79 29.89 1.64
CA ARG A 119 13.37 29.15 2.85
C ARG A 119 13.48 27.63 2.66
N ASN A 120 14.52 27.21 1.96
CA ASN A 120 14.82 25.84 1.59
C ASN A 120 13.77 25.13 0.72
N GLN A 121 13.02 25.88 -0.11
CA GLN A 121 11.98 25.31 -0.96
C GLN A 121 11.87 25.95 -2.35
N VAL A 122 11.43 25.15 -3.30
CA VAL A 122 10.91 25.57 -4.61
C VAL A 122 9.50 25.01 -4.77
N ASN A 123 8.53 25.90 -5.01
CA ASN A 123 7.14 25.54 -5.31
C ASN A 123 6.89 25.71 -6.81
N LEU A 124 6.60 24.61 -7.50
CA LEU A 124 6.22 24.57 -8.91
C LEU A 124 4.71 24.44 -9.00
N LYS A 125 4.02 25.51 -9.39
CA LYS A 125 2.57 25.54 -9.56
C LYS A 125 2.20 25.40 -11.02
N PHE A 126 1.34 24.44 -11.33
CA PHE A 126 0.75 24.17 -12.63
C PHE A 126 -0.67 24.71 -12.62
N SER A 127 -1.00 25.64 -13.53
CA SER A 127 -2.30 26.32 -13.56
C SER A 127 -2.95 26.14 -14.93
N PRO A 128 -3.84 25.14 -15.09
CA PRO A 128 -4.57 24.96 -16.34
C PRO A 128 -5.53 26.12 -16.60
N GLN A 129 -5.76 26.44 -17.88
CA GLN A 129 -6.86 27.34 -18.25
C GLN A 129 -8.22 26.68 -18.00
N ALA A 130 -9.28 27.49 -17.93
CA ALA A 130 -10.64 26.98 -17.71
C ALA A 130 -11.01 25.89 -18.73
N GLY A 131 -11.50 24.75 -18.23
CA GLY A 131 -11.86 23.60 -19.05
C GLY A 131 -10.68 22.85 -19.67
N ARG A 132 -9.45 23.12 -19.25
CA ARG A 132 -8.22 22.43 -19.70
C ARG A 132 -7.59 21.66 -18.55
N GLU A 133 -6.59 20.85 -18.89
CA GLU A 133 -5.77 20.13 -17.93
C GLU A 133 -4.29 20.49 -18.10
N PHE A 134 -3.53 20.37 -17.02
CA PHE A 134 -2.07 20.29 -17.09
C PHE A 134 -1.64 18.83 -17.18
N LEU A 135 -0.46 18.57 -17.77
CA LEU A 135 0.15 17.23 -17.78
C LEU A 135 1.68 17.37 -17.71
N VAL A 136 2.31 16.59 -16.82
CA VAL A 136 3.77 16.55 -16.67
C VAL A 136 4.24 15.11 -16.52
N ASN A 137 5.27 14.73 -17.29
CA ASN A 137 5.86 13.39 -17.23
C ASN A 137 7.12 13.36 -16.39
N THR A 138 8.00 14.37 -16.53
CA THR A 138 9.25 14.41 -15.76
C THR A 138 9.69 15.82 -15.37
N ILE A 139 10.46 15.90 -14.29
CA ILE A 139 11.15 17.11 -13.83
C ILE A 139 12.61 16.76 -13.50
N GLU A 140 13.57 17.51 -14.06
CA GLU A 140 14.97 17.47 -13.64
C GLU A 140 15.35 18.79 -12.98
N VAL A 141 16.08 18.73 -11.86
CA VAL A 141 16.65 19.89 -11.18
C VAL A 141 18.17 19.78 -11.19
N ARG A 142 18.83 20.85 -11.59
CA ARG A 142 20.29 20.96 -11.67
C ARG A 142 20.80 22.17 -10.90
N SER A 143 21.99 22.07 -10.34
CA SER A 143 22.67 23.15 -9.64
C SER A 143 24.13 23.27 -10.09
N ARG A 144 24.73 24.44 -9.85
CA ARG A 144 26.17 24.67 -10.10
C ARG A 144 27.05 23.97 -9.06
N ARG A 145 26.51 23.66 -7.88
CA ARG A 145 27.20 22.97 -6.79
C ARG A 145 26.46 21.67 -6.43
N ALA A 146 27.17 20.71 -5.85
CA ALA A 146 26.53 19.56 -5.22
C ALA A 146 25.69 20.05 -4.03
N VAL A 147 24.44 19.58 -3.94
CA VAL A 147 23.55 19.89 -2.81
C VAL A 147 22.79 18.64 -2.38
N THR A 148 22.45 18.59 -1.10
CA THR A 148 21.56 17.58 -0.53
C THR A 148 20.16 18.17 -0.41
N LEU A 149 19.14 17.37 -0.75
CA LEU A 149 17.75 17.76 -0.55
C LEU A 149 17.45 18.05 0.93
N ARG A 150 16.50 18.94 1.16
CA ARG A 150 15.99 19.27 2.50
C ARG A 150 14.57 18.74 2.64
N PRO A 151 14.11 18.39 3.85
CA PRO A 151 12.69 18.16 4.08
C PRO A 151 11.89 19.40 3.69
N VAL A 152 10.82 19.23 2.92
CA VAL A 152 9.83 20.28 2.64
C VAL A 152 9.24 20.76 3.95
N PHE A 153 8.88 19.83 4.84
CA PHE A 153 8.29 20.17 6.13
C PHE A 153 9.22 19.77 7.27
N ARG A 154 9.44 20.68 8.22
CA ARG A 154 10.33 20.45 9.37
C ARG A 154 9.88 19.31 10.28
N SER A 155 8.57 19.07 10.37
CA SER A 155 7.99 18.00 11.18
C SER A 155 8.01 16.63 10.48
N ALA A 156 8.47 16.56 9.22
CA ALA A 156 8.55 15.29 8.51
C ALA A 156 9.71 14.45 9.07
N PRO A 157 9.56 13.12 9.18
CA PRO A 157 10.67 12.29 9.61
C PRO A 157 11.84 12.37 8.61
N PRO A 158 13.07 12.02 9.05
CA PRO A 158 14.21 11.91 8.15
C PRO A 158 13.96 10.94 6.99
N ALA A 159 14.43 11.28 5.79
CA ALA A 159 14.35 10.44 4.60
C ALA A 159 15.32 9.24 4.61
N VAL A 160 16.12 9.10 5.67
CA VAL A 160 17.19 8.11 5.79
C VAL A 160 16.97 7.34 7.07
N MET A 161 17.20 6.03 7.03
CA MET A 161 17.09 5.14 8.19
C MET A 161 18.32 5.24 9.10
N PRO A 162 18.22 4.94 10.39
CA PRO A 162 19.37 4.97 11.29
C PRO A 162 20.43 3.96 10.82
N ALA A 163 21.72 4.30 10.93
CA ALA A 163 22.79 3.31 10.73
C ALA A 163 22.71 2.21 11.79
N GLN A 164 23.21 1.00 11.48
CA GLN A 164 23.24 -0.14 12.41
C GLN A 164 23.81 0.23 13.78
N ARG A 165 24.96 0.91 13.82
CA ARG A 165 25.56 1.37 15.10
C ARG A 165 24.62 2.22 15.95
N THR A 166 23.73 3.00 15.33
CA THR A 166 22.78 3.86 16.03
C THR A 166 21.58 3.05 16.51
N LEU A 167 21.12 2.10 15.70
CA LEU A 167 20.06 1.15 16.06
C LEU A 167 20.44 0.27 17.27
N HIS A 168 21.71 -0.10 17.39
CA HIS A 168 22.22 -1.00 18.44
C HIS A 168 22.72 -0.30 19.72
N ARG A 169 22.62 1.03 19.83
CA ARG A 169 23.07 1.78 21.02
C ARG A 169 22.18 1.62 22.26
N GLY A 170 20.97 1.07 22.11
CA GLY A 170 20.01 0.86 23.19
C GLY A 170 19.85 -0.62 23.58
N HIS A 171 19.10 -0.84 24.67
CA HIS A 171 18.67 -2.18 25.06
C HIS A 171 17.88 -2.86 23.94
N ALA A 172 17.91 -4.19 23.92
CA ALA A 172 17.02 -4.95 23.04
C ALA A 172 15.56 -4.56 23.36
N PRO A 173 14.73 -4.32 22.34
CA PRO A 173 13.32 -4.02 22.57
C PRO A 173 12.62 -5.21 23.22
N ASP A 174 11.57 -4.93 23.97
CA ASP A 174 10.62 -5.92 24.48
C ASP A 174 9.40 -5.93 23.55
N PRO A 175 9.26 -6.92 22.64
CA PRO A 175 8.16 -6.94 21.68
C PRO A 175 6.78 -6.90 22.32
N ALA A 176 6.59 -7.47 23.51
CA ALA A 176 5.30 -7.50 24.20
C ALA A 176 4.91 -6.12 24.74
N ARG A 177 5.86 -5.41 25.37
CA ARG A 177 5.67 -4.02 25.79
C ARG A 177 5.37 -3.11 24.60
N GLU A 178 6.08 -3.32 23.50
CA GLU A 178 5.95 -2.54 22.27
C GLU A 178 4.61 -2.76 21.58
N LEU A 179 4.17 -4.01 21.49
CA LEU A 179 2.84 -4.38 21.03
C LEU A 179 1.76 -3.71 21.90
N GLY A 180 1.92 -3.73 23.22
CA GLY A 180 1.02 -3.04 24.15
C GLY A 180 0.87 -1.55 23.83
N ARG A 181 1.99 -0.85 23.64
CA ARG A 181 1.97 0.57 23.27
C ARG A 181 1.32 0.84 21.91
N ILE A 182 1.56 -0.01 20.92
CA ILE A 182 0.91 0.10 19.61
C ILE A 182 -0.60 -0.09 19.74
N CYS A 183 -1.06 -1.11 20.46
CA CYS A 183 -2.48 -1.34 20.70
C CYS A 183 -3.15 -0.17 21.45
N ASP A 184 -2.50 0.36 22.49
CA ASP A 184 -2.99 1.54 23.21
C ASP A 184 -3.08 2.77 22.29
N TRP A 185 -2.10 2.98 21.41
CA TRP A 185 -2.15 4.06 20.44
C TRP A 185 -3.29 3.89 19.44
N LEU A 186 -3.50 2.68 18.90
CA LEU A 186 -4.62 2.36 18.00
C LEU A 186 -5.97 2.64 18.67
N LEU A 187 -6.11 2.25 19.94
CA LEU A 187 -7.30 2.59 20.73
C LEU A 187 -7.48 4.10 20.82
N ALA A 188 -6.45 4.86 21.19
CA ALA A 188 -6.55 6.30 21.37
C ALA A 188 -6.83 7.08 20.08
N HIS A 189 -6.49 6.53 18.90
CA HIS A 189 -6.54 7.22 17.61
C HIS A 189 -7.62 6.69 16.65
N ARG A 190 -8.47 5.76 17.10
CA ARG A 190 -9.68 5.37 16.37
C ARG A 190 -10.60 6.57 16.13
N GLN A 191 -11.39 6.51 15.07
CA GLN A 191 -12.38 7.55 14.77
C GLN A 191 -13.46 7.63 15.87
N PRO A 192 -14.21 8.75 15.98
CA PRO A 192 -15.26 8.90 17.00
C PRO A 192 -16.33 7.81 16.97
N ASP A 193 -16.65 7.27 15.79
CA ASP A 193 -17.57 6.14 15.61
C ASP A 193 -16.96 4.79 16.03
N GLY A 194 -15.65 4.76 16.29
CA GLY A 194 -14.87 3.58 16.66
C GLY A 194 -14.17 2.90 15.48
N PHE A 195 -14.27 3.44 14.27
CA PHE A 195 -13.60 2.90 13.09
C PHE A 195 -12.07 2.96 13.22
N LEU A 196 -11.40 1.88 12.83
CA LEU A 196 -9.96 1.70 12.98
C LEU A 196 -9.15 1.98 11.71
N GLY A 197 -9.78 2.27 10.58
CA GLY A 197 -9.06 2.53 9.32
C GLY A 197 -8.67 3.99 9.12
N ASP A 198 -7.78 4.21 8.16
CA ASP A 198 -7.43 5.53 7.63
C ASP A 198 -8.61 6.13 6.83
N THR A 199 -8.68 7.46 6.76
CA THR A 199 -9.83 8.19 6.17
C THR A 199 -9.41 9.21 5.10
N TYR A 200 -10.31 9.47 4.15
CA TYR A 200 -10.26 10.61 3.24
C TYR A 200 -10.46 11.94 3.98
N ALA A 201 -9.91 13.04 3.45
CA ALA A 201 -10.28 14.40 3.90
C ALA A 201 -11.78 14.69 3.71
N ALA A 202 -12.41 14.04 2.72
CA ALA A 202 -13.84 14.15 2.44
C ALA A 202 -14.73 13.27 3.34
N GLY A 203 -14.18 12.59 4.36
CA GLY A 203 -14.98 11.96 5.41
C GLY A 203 -15.39 10.49 5.20
N GLY A 204 -14.65 9.70 4.41
CA GLY A 204 -14.89 8.25 4.24
C GLY A 204 -13.69 7.41 4.66
N GLY A 205 -13.91 6.28 5.34
CA GLY A 205 -12.86 5.33 5.74
C GLY A 205 -12.52 4.30 4.66
N TYR A 206 -11.29 3.80 4.64
CA TYR A 206 -10.88 2.68 3.80
C TYR A 206 -11.00 1.36 4.54
N TRP A 207 -11.77 0.41 4.02
CA TRP A 207 -11.94 -0.87 4.70
C TRP A 207 -10.63 -1.66 4.81
N TYR A 208 -9.82 -1.68 3.75
CA TYR A 208 -8.56 -2.46 3.77
C TYR A 208 -7.58 -1.97 4.85
N THR A 209 -7.49 -0.65 5.11
CA THR A 209 -6.60 -0.12 6.14
C THR A 209 -7.09 -0.42 7.56
N ALA A 210 -8.37 -0.75 7.74
CA ALA A 210 -8.91 -1.17 9.03
C ALA A 210 -8.57 -2.63 9.38
N SER A 211 -8.21 -3.47 8.39
CA SER A 211 -7.89 -4.88 8.62
C SER A 211 -6.65 -5.05 9.52
N MET A 212 -5.56 -4.36 9.22
CA MET A 212 -4.29 -4.47 9.96
C MET A 212 -4.41 -4.08 11.44
N PRO A 213 -4.95 -2.89 11.80
CA PRO A 213 -5.11 -2.53 13.21
C PRO A 213 -6.10 -3.43 13.94
N ALA A 214 -7.17 -3.91 13.28
CA ALA A 214 -8.07 -4.89 13.89
C ALA A 214 -7.34 -6.23 14.18
N ARG A 215 -6.53 -6.74 13.25
CA ARG A 215 -5.70 -7.95 13.47
C ARG A 215 -4.68 -7.74 14.58
N ALA A 216 -4.00 -6.60 14.60
CA ALA A 216 -3.05 -6.24 15.66
C ALA A 216 -3.72 -6.22 17.04
N LEU A 217 -4.92 -5.65 17.16
CA LEU A 217 -5.68 -5.62 18.40
C LEU A 217 -6.19 -7.01 18.83
N LEU A 218 -6.62 -7.85 17.88
CA LEU A 218 -6.99 -9.24 18.18
C LEU A 218 -5.79 -10.06 18.68
N ALA A 219 -4.63 -9.93 18.02
CA ALA A 219 -3.40 -10.57 18.44
C ALA A 219 -2.90 -10.03 19.80
N GLY A 220 -2.93 -8.72 19.99
CA GLY A 220 -2.61 -8.06 21.26
C GLY A 220 -3.53 -8.49 22.39
N HIS A 221 -4.83 -8.67 22.14
CA HIS A 221 -5.74 -9.24 23.12
C HIS A 221 -5.31 -10.64 23.54
N GLN A 222 -4.99 -11.50 22.58
CA GLN A 222 -4.65 -12.90 22.84
C GLN A 222 -3.30 -13.05 23.55
N LEU A 223 -2.33 -12.17 23.28
CA LEU A 223 -0.99 -12.22 23.88
C LEU A 223 -0.88 -11.46 25.20
N LEU A 224 -1.61 -10.35 25.35
CA LEU A 224 -1.49 -9.45 26.50
C LEU A 224 -2.69 -9.50 27.46
N GLY A 225 -3.74 -10.26 27.11
CA GLY A 225 -4.92 -10.47 27.96
C GLY A 225 -5.86 -9.26 28.10
N ARG A 226 -5.65 -8.19 27.31
CA ARG A 226 -6.41 -6.93 27.42
C ARG A 226 -7.70 -6.97 26.61
N ARG A 227 -8.85 -6.95 27.29
CA ARG A 227 -10.19 -7.14 26.68
C ARG A 227 -10.63 -5.95 25.82
N GLU A 228 -10.19 -4.75 26.16
CA GLU A 228 -10.47 -3.51 25.44
C GLU A 228 -9.95 -3.54 24.00
N TYR A 229 -8.85 -4.26 23.72
CA TYR A 229 -8.32 -4.44 22.37
C TYR A 229 -9.29 -5.25 21.51
N TRP A 230 -9.76 -6.38 22.04
CA TRP A 230 -10.77 -7.22 21.38
C TRP A 230 -12.07 -6.43 21.16
N GLN A 231 -12.55 -5.68 22.16
CA GLN A 231 -13.78 -4.90 22.02
C GLN A 231 -13.71 -3.89 20.88
N ALA A 232 -12.59 -3.19 20.72
CA ALA A 232 -12.41 -2.23 19.64
C ALA A 232 -12.37 -2.89 18.25
N ALA A 233 -11.65 -4.01 18.11
CA ALA A 233 -11.62 -4.78 16.87
C ALA A 233 -13.02 -5.31 16.49
N ILE A 234 -13.72 -5.93 17.44
CA ILE A 234 -15.08 -6.46 17.24
C ILE A 234 -16.07 -5.36 16.89
N LYS A 235 -15.98 -4.17 17.51
CA LYS A 235 -16.85 -3.04 17.17
C LYS A 235 -16.72 -2.64 15.70
N THR A 236 -15.49 -2.55 15.18
CA THR A 236 -15.24 -2.25 13.76
C THR A 236 -15.81 -3.33 12.85
N LEU A 237 -15.65 -4.61 13.21
CA LEU A 237 -16.15 -5.74 12.42
C LEU A 237 -17.68 -5.90 12.48
N ASP A 238 -18.32 -5.51 13.59
CA ASP A 238 -19.78 -5.45 13.68
C ASP A 238 -20.33 -4.44 12.65
N VAL A 239 -19.69 -3.27 12.50
CA VAL A 239 -20.04 -2.29 11.46
C VAL A 239 -19.80 -2.85 10.06
N PHE A 240 -18.66 -3.49 9.83
CA PHE A 240 -18.37 -4.13 8.54
C PHE A 240 -19.48 -5.12 8.16
N VAL A 241 -19.83 -6.05 9.05
CA VAL A 241 -20.90 -7.04 8.79
C VAL A 241 -22.25 -6.37 8.54
N ASP A 242 -22.58 -5.31 9.28
CA ASP A 242 -23.83 -4.56 9.10
C ASP A 242 -23.89 -3.83 7.73
N GLU A 243 -22.75 -3.55 7.11
CA GLU A 243 -22.65 -2.89 5.80
C GLU A 243 -22.67 -3.84 4.60
N GLN A 244 -22.70 -5.16 4.82
CA GLN A 244 -22.71 -6.12 3.73
C GLN A 244 -23.93 -5.90 2.82
N LEU A 245 -23.67 -5.89 1.50
CA LEU A 245 -24.69 -5.72 0.48
C LEU A 245 -25.46 -7.04 0.24
N PRO A 246 -26.68 -7.00 -0.33
CA PRO A 246 -27.47 -8.21 -0.57
C PRO A 246 -26.81 -9.26 -1.47
N ASN A 247 -25.89 -8.85 -2.34
CA ASN A 247 -25.07 -9.74 -3.17
C ASN A 247 -23.87 -10.37 -2.43
N GLY A 248 -23.72 -10.12 -1.13
CA GLY A 248 -22.58 -10.61 -0.33
C GLY A 248 -21.34 -9.72 -0.37
N ALA A 249 -21.33 -8.66 -1.18
CA ALA A 249 -20.20 -7.75 -1.34
C ALA A 249 -20.13 -6.64 -0.28
N TRP A 250 -19.03 -5.89 -0.32
CA TRP A 250 -18.88 -4.60 0.36
C TRP A 250 -18.34 -3.55 -0.61
N THR A 251 -18.64 -2.28 -0.34
CA THR A 251 -17.97 -1.17 -1.02
C THR A 251 -16.55 -1.02 -0.51
N ALA A 252 -15.62 -0.52 -1.34
CA ALA A 252 -14.23 -0.27 -0.92
C ALA A 252 -14.07 0.67 0.29
N SER A 253 -15.07 1.53 0.51
CA SER A 253 -15.07 2.53 1.58
C SER A 253 -16.19 2.27 2.60
N LEU A 254 -15.92 2.65 3.84
CA LEU A 254 -16.88 2.73 4.94
C LEU A 254 -18.02 3.67 4.56
N ARG A 255 -19.26 3.19 4.72
CA ARG A 255 -20.47 3.98 4.47
C ARG A 255 -21.01 4.64 5.75
N GLY A 256 -20.66 4.11 6.92
CA GLY A 256 -21.17 4.52 8.22
C GLY A 256 -22.64 4.16 8.47
N ARG A 257 -23.25 3.28 7.64
CA ARG A 257 -24.69 2.98 7.70
C ARG A 257 -24.98 1.52 7.35
N PRO A 258 -25.67 0.77 8.26
CA PRO A 258 -26.08 -0.60 7.98
C PRO A 258 -26.97 -0.70 6.73
N THR A 259 -26.71 -1.69 5.87
CA THR A 259 -27.48 -1.90 4.62
C THR A 259 -28.97 -2.05 4.89
N ARG A 260 -29.34 -2.73 5.99
CA ARG A 260 -30.74 -2.94 6.40
C ARG A 260 -31.51 -1.65 6.73
N SER A 261 -30.81 -0.55 7.01
CA SER A 261 -31.41 0.76 7.32
C SER A 261 -31.62 1.63 6.08
N MET A 262 -31.25 1.13 4.90
CA MET A 262 -31.22 1.92 3.67
C MET A 262 -32.42 1.60 2.77
N PRO A 263 -32.98 2.58 2.05
CA PRO A 263 -33.98 2.34 1.02
C PRO A 263 -33.45 1.40 -0.07
N ARG A 264 -34.29 0.49 -0.56
CA ARG A 264 -33.91 -0.47 -1.63
C ARG A 264 -33.30 0.20 -2.87
N ARG A 265 -33.85 1.36 -3.26
CA ARG A 265 -33.31 2.18 -4.37
C ARG A 265 -31.87 2.62 -4.14
N GLU A 266 -31.53 3.00 -2.93
CA GLU A 266 -30.18 3.46 -2.57
C GLU A 266 -29.19 2.29 -2.60
N VAL A 267 -29.59 1.14 -2.05
CA VAL A 267 -28.79 -0.10 -2.10
C VAL A 267 -28.55 -0.54 -3.55
N ALA A 268 -29.58 -0.51 -4.40
CA ALA A 268 -29.44 -0.83 -5.82
C ALA A 268 -28.48 0.14 -6.54
N ALA A 269 -28.56 1.43 -6.26
CA ALA A 269 -27.65 2.44 -6.82
C ALA A 269 -26.19 2.21 -6.36
N ILE A 270 -25.98 1.78 -5.11
CA ILE A 270 -24.65 1.42 -4.61
C ILE A 270 -24.12 0.20 -5.34
N MET A 271 -24.89 -0.88 -5.43
CA MET A 271 -24.49 -2.11 -6.11
C MET A 271 -24.17 -1.88 -7.59
N ALA A 272 -24.87 -0.95 -8.24
CA ALA A 272 -24.67 -0.64 -9.66
C ALA A 272 -23.55 0.38 -9.93
N GLY A 273 -23.19 1.22 -8.95
CA GLY A 273 -22.33 2.39 -9.20
C GLY A 273 -21.10 2.51 -8.31
N LYS A 274 -20.98 1.73 -7.24
CA LYS A 274 -19.85 1.82 -6.30
C LYS A 274 -18.91 0.63 -6.44
N ARG A 275 -17.61 0.94 -6.32
CA ARG A 275 -16.52 -0.04 -6.35
C ARG A 275 -16.71 -1.10 -5.26
N GLN A 276 -16.71 -2.36 -5.64
CA GLN A 276 -16.80 -3.53 -4.75
C GLN A 276 -15.61 -4.46 -5.04
N PRO A 277 -14.38 -4.07 -4.65
CA PRO A 277 -13.17 -4.76 -5.07
C PRO A 277 -12.86 -5.97 -4.19
N LEU A 278 -12.31 -7.02 -4.78
CA LEU A 278 -11.83 -8.17 -4.01
C LEU A 278 -10.50 -7.86 -3.30
N SER A 279 -9.57 -7.18 -3.98
CA SER A 279 -8.25 -6.85 -3.41
C SER A 279 -8.27 -6.05 -2.09
N ASP A 280 -9.15 -5.05 -1.99
CA ASP A 280 -9.27 -4.27 -0.75
C ASP A 280 -10.03 -5.06 0.32
N ILE A 281 -11.12 -5.74 -0.05
CA ILE A 281 -12.08 -6.34 0.89
C ILE A 281 -11.60 -7.69 1.43
N GLY A 282 -10.88 -8.50 0.66
CA GLY A 282 -10.39 -9.81 1.09
C GLY A 282 -9.58 -9.75 2.39
N SER A 283 -8.77 -8.70 2.59
CA SER A 283 -8.02 -8.49 3.84
C SER A 283 -8.91 -8.31 5.07
N VAL A 284 -10.07 -7.68 4.90
CA VAL A 284 -11.06 -7.47 5.98
C VAL A 284 -11.88 -8.73 6.21
N VAL A 285 -12.19 -9.49 5.15
CA VAL A 285 -12.83 -10.81 5.25
C VAL A 285 -11.92 -11.80 6.00
N SER A 286 -10.61 -11.82 5.71
CA SER A 286 -9.62 -12.56 6.51
C SER A 286 -9.67 -12.18 7.99
N THR A 287 -9.74 -10.88 8.27
CA THR A 287 -9.84 -10.38 9.66
C THR A 287 -11.15 -10.80 10.33
N LEU A 288 -12.27 -10.77 9.61
CA LEU A 288 -13.57 -11.25 10.08
C LEU A 288 -13.53 -12.75 10.40
N ALA A 289 -12.88 -13.56 9.56
CA ALA A 289 -12.68 -14.98 9.82
C ALA A 289 -11.85 -15.20 11.10
N ILE A 290 -10.73 -14.49 11.27
CA ILE A 290 -9.92 -14.54 12.51
C ILE A 290 -10.78 -14.19 13.74
N ALA A 291 -11.52 -13.08 13.68
CA ALA A 291 -12.37 -12.65 14.77
C ALA A 291 -13.50 -13.65 15.09
N THR A 292 -14.00 -14.36 14.08
CA THR A 292 -15.08 -15.36 14.23
C THR A 292 -14.72 -16.48 15.21
N ALA A 293 -13.44 -16.84 15.31
CA ALA A 293 -12.93 -17.81 16.28
C ALA A 293 -12.98 -17.30 17.74
N SER A 294 -13.07 -15.98 17.95
CA SER A 294 -13.05 -15.32 19.26
C SER A 294 -14.42 -14.86 19.77
N VAL A 295 -15.48 -14.99 18.96
CA VAL A 295 -16.85 -14.60 19.31
C VAL A 295 -17.75 -15.83 19.39
N THR A 296 -18.86 -15.73 20.13
CA THR A 296 -19.81 -16.84 20.34
C THR A 296 -21.26 -16.40 20.08
N GLY A 297 -22.18 -17.37 20.07
CA GLY A 297 -23.62 -17.13 20.04
C GLY A 297 -24.10 -16.41 18.78
N ALA A 298 -24.99 -15.43 18.94
CA ALA A 298 -25.61 -14.70 17.83
C ALA A 298 -24.61 -13.94 16.96
N ARG A 299 -23.55 -13.38 17.56
CA ARG A 299 -22.50 -12.66 16.81
C ARG A 299 -21.72 -13.62 15.91
N GLN A 300 -21.30 -14.77 16.44
CA GLN A 300 -20.59 -15.78 15.65
C GLN A 300 -21.43 -16.27 14.45
N LYS A 301 -22.72 -16.54 14.68
CA LYS A 301 -23.65 -16.92 13.60
C LYS A 301 -23.75 -15.84 12.52
N ARG A 302 -23.83 -14.57 12.92
CA ARG A 302 -23.84 -13.44 11.97
C ARG A 302 -22.56 -13.35 11.16
N TYR A 303 -21.39 -13.52 11.79
CA TYR A 303 -20.10 -13.44 11.12
C TYR A 303 -19.94 -14.60 10.12
N LEU A 304 -20.25 -15.83 10.54
CA LEU A 304 -20.24 -16.99 9.66
C LEU A 304 -21.20 -16.81 8.46
N ALA A 305 -22.39 -16.26 8.68
CA ALA A 305 -23.32 -15.96 7.60
C ALA A 305 -22.77 -14.91 6.62
N ALA A 306 -22.07 -13.88 7.12
CA ALA A 306 -21.44 -12.88 6.28
C ALA A 306 -20.27 -13.44 5.46
N LEU A 307 -19.41 -14.24 6.09
CA LEU A 307 -18.32 -14.97 5.42
C LEU A 307 -18.86 -15.87 4.30
N ARG A 308 -19.89 -16.68 4.59
CA ARG A 308 -20.52 -17.55 3.60
C ARG A 308 -21.12 -16.77 2.43
N ARG A 309 -21.87 -15.70 2.67
CA ARG A 309 -22.40 -14.86 1.57
C ARG A 309 -21.29 -14.33 0.66
N PHE A 310 -20.17 -13.91 1.23
CA PHE A 310 -19.05 -13.44 0.43
C PHE A 310 -18.38 -14.59 -0.35
N CYS A 311 -18.04 -15.69 0.34
CA CYS A 311 -17.29 -16.81 -0.23
C CYS A 311 -18.13 -17.77 -1.09
N ASP A 312 -19.46 -17.76 -0.97
CA ASP A 312 -20.37 -18.60 -1.75
C ASP A 312 -21.00 -17.80 -2.90
N ASP A 313 -21.47 -16.57 -2.60
CA ASP A 313 -22.31 -15.82 -3.54
C ASP A 313 -21.51 -14.77 -4.32
N TRP A 314 -20.50 -14.11 -3.73
CA TRP A 314 -19.81 -12.98 -4.36
C TRP A 314 -18.48 -13.35 -5.01
N ALA A 315 -17.48 -13.69 -4.21
CA ALA A 315 -16.10 -13.84 -4.68
C ALA A 315 -15.92 -14.92 -5.76
N PRO A 316 -16.55 -16.12 -5.69
CA PRO A 316 -16.37 -17.17 -6.70
C PRO A 316 -16.76 -16.76 -8.12
N GLN A 317 -17.65 -15.77 -8.28
CA GLN A 317 -18.06 -15.28 -9.61
C GLN A 317 -16.90 -14.65 -10.39
N PHE A 318 -15.85 -14.24 -9.69
CA PHE A 318 -14.68 -13.58 -10.25
C PHE A 318 -13.47 -14.50 -10.36
N GLN A 319 -13.57 -15.75 -9.90
CA GLN A 319 -12.52 -16.75 -10.09
C GLN A 319 -12.60 -17.34 -11.50
N GLN A 320 -11.51 -17.23 -12.24
CA GLN A 320 -11.33 -17.84 -13.54
C GLN A 320 -11.02 -19.34 -13.41
N ARG A 321 -11.17 -20.08 -14.52
CA ARG A 321 -10.95 -21.54 -14.55
C ARG A 321 -9.53 -21.96 -14.13
N ASP A 322 -8.55 -21.10 -14.38
CA ASP A 322 -7.15 -21.32 -14.02
C ASP A 322 -6.85 -21.03 -12.54
N GLY A 323 -7.81 -20.50 -11.79
CA GLY A 323 -7.71 -20.18 -10.37
C GLY A 323 -7.48 -18.70 -10.06
N GLY A 324 -7.13 -17.88 -11.05
CA GLY A 324 -6.91 -16.44 -10.87
C GLY A 324 -8.21 -15.67 -10.64
N PHE A 325 -8.18 -14.63 -9.81
CA PHE A 325 -9.34 -13.76 -9.58
C PHE A 325 -9.20 -12.45 -10.33
N SER A 326 -10.30 -11.92 -10.86
CA SER A 326 -10.39 -10.48 -11.19
C SER A 326 -10.65 -9.64 -9.93
N ASP A 327 -10.66 -8.31 -10.03
CA ASP A 327 -10.83 -7.42 -8.87
C ASP A 327 -12.29 -7.10 -8.52
N GLY A 328 -13.26 -7.98 -8.83
CA GLY A 328 -14.67 -7.70 -8.56
C GLY A 328 -15.26 -6.61 -9.47
N PHE A 329 -16.06 -5.70 -8.89
CA PHE A 329 -16.80 -4.68 -9.65
C PHE A 329 -16.14 -3.28 -9.59
N TRP A 330 -15.53 -2.84 -10.70
CA TRP A 330 -14.92 -1.49 -10.86
C TRP A 330 -14.70 -1.03 -12.33
N PRO A 331 -15.71 -0.59 -13.09
CA PRO A 331 -16.11 -1.35 -14.30
C PRO A 331 -15.87 -2.88 -14.23
N PRO A 332 -16.61 -3.70 -15.00
CA PRO A 332 -16.34 -5.13 -15.02
C PRO A 332 -14.98 -5.42 -15.69
N TYR A 333 -13.90 -5.38 -14.91
CA TYR A 333 -12.61 -5.90 -15.33
C TYR A 333 -12.66 -7.41 -15.13
N THR A 334 -12.75 -8.13 -16.24
CA THR A 334 -12.74 -9.61 -16.25
C THR A 334 -11.32 -10.16 -16.20
N ALA A 335 -10.31 -9.33 -16.44
CA ALA A 335 -8.91 -9.73 -16.40
C ALA A 335 -8.45 -10.00 -14.96
N ILE A 336 -7.55 -10.98 -14.83
CA ILE A 336 -7.00 -11.40 -13.54
C ILE A 336 -6.18 -10.26 -12.92
N TYR A 337 -6.42 -10.03 -11.63
CA TYR A 337 -5.63 -9.14 -10.79
C TYR A 337 -4.91 -9.98 -9.73
N SER A 338 -3.59 -9.90 -9.69
CA SER A 338 -2.81 -10.82 -8.85
C SER A 338 -2.99 -10.54 -7.35
N CYS A 339 -3.13 -9.27 -6.94
CA CYS A 339 -3.35 -8.92 -5.53
C CYS A 339 -4.71 -9.43 -5.04
N ALA A 340 -5.77 -9.30 -5.86
CA ALA A 340 -7.07 -9.94 -5.58
C ALA A 340 -6.91 -11.46 -5.46
N THR A 341 -6.22 -12.08 -6.42
CA THR A 341 -5.99 -13.54 -6.41
C THR A 341 -5.34 -14.00 -5.10
N ALA A 342 -4.30 -13.30 -4.64
CA ALA A 342 -3.57 -13.70 -3.44
C ALA A 342 -4.37 -13.45 -2.16
N ILE A 343 -5.02 -12.27 -2.02
CA ILE A 343 -5.74 -11.95 -0.79
C ILE A 343 -7.02 -12.77 -0.63
N GLU A 344 -7.68 -13.12 -1.75
CA GLU A 344 -8.81 -14.04 -1.71
C GLU A 344 -8.35 -15.44 -1.28
N ALA A 345 -7.16 -15.89 -1.69
CA ALA A 345 -6.61 -17.14 -1.17
C ALA A 345 -6.49 -17.13 0.37
N ALA A 346 -6.03 -16.02 0.96
CA ALA A 346 -6.01 -15.86 2.42
C ALA A 346 -7.42 -15.89 3.01
N ALA A 347 -8.37 -15.13 2.44
CA ALA A 347 -9.75 -15.04 2.92
C ALA A 347 -10.46 -16.41 2.91
N PHE A 348 -10.33 -17.16 1.81
CA PHE A 348 -10.88 -18.50 1.68
C PHE A 348 -10.18 -19.51 2.61
N SER A 349 -8.86 -19.42 2.80
CA SER A 349 -8.12 -20.31 3.71
C SER A 349 -8.54 -20.12 5.17
N LEU A 350 -8.71 -18.86 5.61
CA LEU A 350 -9.19 -18.55 6.96
C LEU A 350 -10.67 -18.86 7.13
N THR A 351 -11.48 -18.71 6.08
CA THR A 351 -12.88 -19.15 6.09
C THR A 351 -12.98 -20.66 6.24
N TYR A 352 -12.15 -21.44 5.52
CA TYR A 352 -12.01 -22.88 5.74
C TYR A 352 -11.68 -23.19 7.20
N ARG A 353 -10.73 -22.46 7.80
CA ARG A 353 -10.29 -22.69 9.19
C ARG A 353 -11.44 -22.57 10.20
N VAL A 354 -12.41 -21.68 9.98
CA VAL A 354 -13.53 -21.45 10.90
C VAL A 354 -14.82 -22.20 10.55
N THR A 355 -14.99 -22.64 9.30
CA THR A 355 -16.17 -23.41 8.89
C THR A 355 -15.92 -24.92 8.80
N GLY A 356 -14.68 -25.33 8.56
CA GLY A 356 -14.30 -26.72 8.25
C GLY A 356 -14.65 -27.16 6.83
N GLU A 357 -15.19 -26.28 5.98
CA GLU A 357 -15.69 -26.64 4.65
C GLU A 357 -14.56 -26.69 3.61
N ALA A 358 -14.16 -27.91 3.22
CA ALA A 358 -13.00 -28.15 2.34
C ALA A 358 -13.02 -27.37 1.02
N ARG A 359 -14.21 -27.09 0.45
CA ARG A 359 -14.38 -26.31 -0.78
C ARG A 359 -13.68 -24.95 -0.74
N TYR A 360 -13.59 -24.31 0.42
CA TYR A 360 -12.92 -23.02 0.56
C TYR A 360 -11.40 -23.16 0.43
N LEU A 361 -10.81 -24.20 1.04
CA LEU A 361 -9.38 -24.45 0.90
C LEU A 361 -9.01 -24.86 -0.53
N ASP A 362 -9.89 -25.58 -1.24
CA ASP A 362 -9.69 -25.92 -2.65
C ASP A 362 -9.65 -24.66 -3.53
N ILE A 363 -10.56 -23.70 -3.30
CA ILE A 363 -10.57 -22.39 -3.99
C ILE A 363 -9.25 -21.65 -3.75
N ALA A 364 -8.82 -21.55 -2.49
CA ALA A 364 -7.57 -20.89 -2.12
C ALA A 364 -6.34 -21.56 -2.75
N THR A 365 -6.29 -22.89 -2.71
CA THR A 365 -5.18 -23.67 -3.27
C THR A 365 -5.06 -23.48 -4.78
N ARG A 366 -6.20 -23.41 -5.51
CA ARG A 366 -6.19 -23.10 -6.95
C ARG A 366 -5.63 -21.71 -7.23
N ALA A 367 -6.00 -20.71 -6.43
CA ALA A 367 -5.49 -19.35 -6.57
C ALA A 367 -3.97 -19.27 -6.34
N ILE A 368 -3.44 -19.93 -5.30
CA ILE A 368 -1.99 -19.97 -5.08
C ILE A 368 -1.27 -20.80 -6.15
N ARG A 369 -1.85 -21.91 -6.63
CA ARG A 369 -1.29 -22.68 -7.75
C ARG A 369 -1.19 -21.84 -9.03
N PHE A 370 -2.16 -20.97 -9.29
CA PHE A 370 -2.09 -20.01 -10.38
C PHE A 370 -0.88 -19.07 -10.22
N LEU A 371 -0.75 -18.42 -9.06
CA LEU A 371 0.33 -17.46 -8.79
C LEU A 371 1.72 -18.10 -8.69
N LEU A 372 1.82 -19.38 -8.34
CA LEU A 372 3.09 -20.12 -8.33
C LEU A 372 3.74 -20.17 -9.71
N ASN A 373 2.97 -20.05 -10.80
CA ASN A 373 3.50 -20.01 -12.16
C ASN A 373 4.21 -18.69 -12.49
N ASP A 374 3.96 -17.65 -11.69
CA ASP A 374 4.54 -16.33 -11.88
C ASP A 374 5.81 -16.09 -11.04
N TRP A 375 6.20 -17.08 -10.23
CA TRP A 375 7.32 -16.93 -9.31
C TRP A 375 8.64 -17.29 -9.97
N ARG A 376 9.64 -16.40 -9.82
CA ARG A 376 10.96 -16.59 -10.39
C ARG A 376 11.95 -17.05 -9.33
N THR A 377 12.98 -17.74 -9.76
CA THR A 377 14.06 -18.22 -8.88
C THR A 377 14.95 -17.09 -8.35
N ASP A 378 14.92 -15.91 -8.97
CA ASP A 378 15.64 -14.73 -8.48
C ASP A 378 14.91 -13.98 -7.36
N GLY A 379 13.72 -14.44 -6.95
CA GLY A 379 12.93 -13.87 -5.86
C GLY A 379 11.92 -12.82 -6.29
N LEU A 380 11.84 -12.55 -7.59
CA LEU A 380 10.83 -11.68 -8.19
C LEU A 380 9.60 -12.48 -8.63
N MET A 381 8.48 -11.78 -8.81
CA MET A 381 7.22 -12.36 -9.23
C MET A 381 6.60 -11.52 -10.35
N LEU A 382 5.77 -12.15 -11.19
CA LEU A 382 4.98 -11.41 -12.16
C LEU A 382 3.70 -10.86 -11.52
N GLY A 383 3.49 -9.56 -11.70
CA GLY A 383 2.26 -8.84 -11.41
C GLY A 383 1.33 -8.80 -12.60
N ARG A 384 0.02 -8.84 -12.34
CA ARG A 384 -1.03 -8.42 -13.29
C ARG A 384 -1.85 -7.36 -12.58
N ALA A 385 -2.11 -6.23 -13.25
CA ALA A 385 -2.80 -5.07 -12.68
C ALA A 385 -3.73 -4.42 -13.73
N PRO A 386 -4.81 -5.10 -14.14
CA PRO A 386 -5.54 -4.78 -15.38
C PRO A 386 -6.33 -3.46 -15.36
N HIS A 387 -6.62 -2.93 -14.17
CA HIS A 387 -7.28 -1.63 -13.99
C HIS A 387 -6.31 -0.47 -14.17
N TRP A 388 -5.01 -0.73 -14.14
CA TRP A 388 -3.99 0.22 -14.54
C TRP A 388 -3.70 0.03 -16.03
N LEU A 389 -3.74 1.11 -16.82
CA LEU A 389 -3.44 1.10 -18.26
C LEU A 389 -1.95 0.86 -18.56
N VAL A 390 -1.29 0.05 -17.73
CA VAL A 390 0.15 -0.03 -17.65
C VAL A 390 0.60 -1.37 -18.20
N HIS A 391 1.78 -1.39 -18.81
CA HIS A 391 2.34 -2.55 -19.51
C HIS A 391 1.40 -3.16 -20.58
N ASN A 392 0.50 -2.36 -21.19
CA ASN A 392 -0.51 -2.85 -22.12
C ASN A 392 -1.35 -4.02 -21.57
N ARG A 393 -1.63 -4.00 -20.25
CA ARG A 393 -2.35 -5.07 -19.53
C ARG A 393 -1.65 -6.44 -19.59
N GLN A 394 -0.35 -6.46 -19.90
CA GLN A 394 0.47 -7.67 -19.85
C GLN A 394 1.01 -7.89 -18.43
N PRO A 395 1.36 -9.14 -18.07
CA PRO A 395 2.14 -9.39 -16.88
C PRO A 395 3.45 -8.61 -16.89
N PHE A 396 3.89 -8.15 -15.72
CA PHE A 396 5.11 -7.37 -15.55
C PHE A 396 5.87 -7.85 -14.33
N VAL A 397 7.18 -7.59 -14.27
CA VAL A 397 7.99 -7.95 -13.10
C VAL A 397 7.68 -6.96 -11.98
N LEU A 398 7.23 -7.46 -10.83
CA LEU A 398 7.11 -6.66 -9.61
C LEU A 398 8.50 -6.43 -9.04
N GLU A 399 8.97 -5.18 -9.05
CA GLU A 399 10.26 -4.79 -8.49
C GLU A 399 10.34 -5.13 -6.99
N PRO A 400 11.53 -5.45 -6.43
CA PRO A 400 11.66 -5.99 -5.08
C PRO A 400 11.04 -5.17 -3.95
N LEU A 401 10.85 -3.87 -4.18
CA LEU A 401 10.39 -2.88 -3.19
C LEU A 401 8.95 -2.40 -3.41
N HIS A 402 8.22 -2.95 -4.38
CA HIS A 402 6.79 -2.65 -4.60
C HIS A 402 5.92 -3.39 -3.56
N PHE A 403 6.17 -3.08 -2.29
CA PHE A 403 5.54 -3.70 -1.12
C PHE A 403 4.02 -3.46 -1.07
N GLY A 404 3.55 -2.37 -1.68
CA GLY A 404 2.16 -2.03 -1.97
C GLY A 404 1.34 -3.23 -2.44
N ASP A 405 1.86 -3.91 -3.46
CA ASP A 405 1.27 -5.10 -4.07
C ASP A 405 1.82 -6.40 -3.49
N GLN A 406 3.13 -6.48 -3.24
CA GLN A 406 3.80 -7.73 -2.84
C GLN A 406 3.31 -8.27 -1.50
N TRP A 407 2.88 -7.40 -0.58
CA TRP A 407 2.30 -7.87 0.69
C TRP A 407 1.09 -8.78 0.51
N TYR A 408 0.22 -8.51 -0.47
CA TYR A 408 -0.94 -9.38 -0.71
C TYR A 408 -0.53 -10.80 -1.11
N TYR A 409 0.55 -10.92 -1.90
CA TYR A 409 1.12 -12.21 -2.29
C TYR A 409 1.62 -12.98 -1.09
N ASP A 410 2.51 -12.36 -0.31
CA ASP A 410 3.12 -13.01 0.84
C ASP A 410 2.04 -13.45 1.85
N GLU A 411 1.05 -12.60 2.13
CA GLU A 411 -0.10 -12.92 2.98
C GLU A 411 -0.89 -14.13 2.45
N GLY A 412 -1.23 -14.15 1.16
CA GLY A 412 -1.94 -15.26 0.52
C GLY A 412 -1.17 -16.57 0.60
N PHE A 413 0.11 -16.55 0.24
CA PHE A 413 0.97 -17.73 0.23
C PHE A 413 1.15 -18.30 1.64
N ILE A 414 1.50 -17.46 2.62
CA ILE A 414 1.74 -17.89 4.00
C ILE A 414 0.44 -18.42 4.63
N THR A 415 -0.67 -17.69 4.48
CA THR A 415 -1.96 -18.11 5.05
C THR A 415 -2.43 -19.45 4.48
N THR A 416 -2.39 -19.62 3.16
CA THR A 416 -2.79 -20.89 2.53
C THR A 416 -1.82 -22.01 2.90
N TRP A 417 -0.52 -21.73 3.02
CA TRP A 417 0.46 -22.73 3.47
C TRP A 417 0.16 -23.29 4.86
N HIS A 418 -0.28 -22.44 5.81
CA HIS A 418 -0.62 -22.87 7.17
C HIS A 418 -1.83 -23.81 7.23
N HIS A 419 -2.72 -23.74 6.24
CA HIS A 419 -3.96 -24.52 6.23
C HIS A 419 -3.96 -25.67 5.21
N ALA A 420 -3.08 -25.64 4.21
CA ALA A 420 -2.93 -26.70 3.24
C ALA A 420 -2.45 -28.00 3.88
N ARG A 421 -3.03 -29.13 3.47
CA ARG A 421 -2.64 -30.47 3.93
C ARG A 421 -1.73 -31.19 2.93
N ASP A 422 -1.75 -30.78 1.66
CA ASP A 422 -0.96 -31.35 0.57
C ASP A 422 0.54 -31.01 0.74
N PRO A 423 1.42 -32.01 0.98
CA PRO A 423 2.84 -31.78 1.17
C PRO A 423 3.56 -31.24 -0.08
N ASP A 424 3.13 -31.62 -1.29
CA ASP A 424 3.71 -31.10 -2.54
C ASP A 424 3.41 -29.60 -2.67
N PHE A 425 2.15 -29.22 -2.44
CA PHE A 425 1.75 -27.82 -2.42
C PHE A 425 2.58 -27.01 -1.42
N ARG A 426 2.70 -27.49 -0.16
CA ARG A 426 3.49 -26.80 0.87
C ARG A 426 4.95 -26.67 0.47
N THR A 427 5.54 -27.70 -0.11
CA THR A 427 6.93 -27.68 -0.61
C THR A 427 7.12 -26.63 -1.70
N ARG A 428 6.19 -26.55 -2.65
CA ARG A 428 6.23 -25.55 -3.74
C ARG A 428 6.12 -24.12 -3.22
N VAL A 429 5.21 -23.89 -2.28
CA VAL A 429 5.03 -22.57 -1.64
C VAL A 429 6.25 -22.20 -0.79
N SER A 430 6.77 -23.11 0.04
CA SER A 430 8.00 -22.88 0.82
C SER A 430 9.19 -22.52 -0.07
N ARG A 431 9.35 -23.21 -1.21
CA ARG A 431 10.39 -22.88 -2.19
C ARG A 431 10.21 -21.49 -2.81
N ALA A 432 8.99 -21.11 -3.16
CA ALA A 432 8.70 -19.77 -3.67
C ALA A 432 9.06 -18.70 -2.63
N LEU A 433 8.58 -18.83 -1.40
CA LEU A 433 8.90 -17.92 -0.30
C LEU A 433 10.40 -17.89 0.01
N HIS A 434 11.09 -19.03 -0.05
CA HIS A 434 12.54 -19.09 0.07
C HIS A 434 13.24 -18.28 -1.04
N HIS A 435 12.83 -18.40 -2.30
CA HIS A 435 13.36 -17.55 -3.37
C HIS A 435 13.07 -16.07 -3.14
N ARG A 436 11.89 -15.72 -2.62
CA ARG A 436 11.56 -14.32 -2.28
C ARG A 436 12.45 -13.75 -1.20
N VAL A 437 12.90 -14.55 -0.25
CA VAL A 437 13.81 -14.12 0.82
C VAL A 437 15.26 -14.04 0.31
N HIS A 438 15.75 -15.12 -0.32
CA HIS A 438 17.17 -15.36 -0.61
C HIS A 438 17.60 -15.19 -2.06
N GLY A 439 16.64 -15.05 -2.97
CA GLY A 439 16.94 -14.85 -4.39
C GLY A 439 17.84 -13.62 -4.58
N ARG A 440 18.60 -13.61 -5.68
CA ARG A 440 19.52 -12.50 -6.01
C ARG A 440 18.85 -11.12 -6.11
N ALA A 441 17.52 -11.07 -6.25
CA ALA A 441 16.69 -9.88 -6.23
C ALA A 441 15.55 -10.00 -5.18
N GLY A 442 15.71 -10.89 -4.19
CA GLY A 442 14.81 -11.09 -3.08
C GLY A 442 14.97 -10.04 -1.97
N LEU A 443 14.24 -10.23 -0.87
CA LEU A 443 14.14 -9.30 0.25
C LEU A 443 15.50 -8.99 0.89
N LEU A 444 16.33 -10.01 1.14
CA LEU A 444 17.65 -9.82 1.77
C LEU A 444 18.64 -9.12 0.84
N ALA A 445 18.58 -9.41 -0.47
CA ALA A 445 19.37 -8.72 -1.48
C ALA A 445 18.95 -7.25 -1.61
N ALA A 446 17.64 -6.97 -1.61
CA ALA A 446 17.10 -5.61 -1.68
C ALA A 446 17.38 -4.78 -0.42
N LEU A 447 17.63 -5.43 0.72
CA LEU A 447 18.04 -4.76 1.96
C LEU A 447 19.49 -4.25 1.88
N ASP A 448 20.36 -4.93 1.11
CA ASP A 448 21.75 -4.54 0.84
C ASP A 448 22.54 -4.17 2.13
N GLY A 449 22.37 -4.99 3.18
CA GLY A 449 23.03 -4.78 4.48
C GLY A 449 22.56 -3.56 5.28
N SER A 450 21.51 -2.86 4.81
CA SER A 450 20.91 -1.73 5.53
C SER A 450 19.99 -2.20 6.67
N THR A 451 19.65 -1.29 7.60
CA THR A 451 18.72 -1.60 8.71
C THR A 451 17.25 -1.64 8.29
N TRP A 452 16.94 -1.17 7.08
CA TRP A 452 15.63 -1.20 6.44
C TRP A 452 15.82 -0.98 4.94
N TRP A 453 14.80 -1.32 4.15
CA TRP A 453 14.75 -0.94 2.74
C TRP A 453 14.71 0.59 2.56
N PRO A 454 15.09 1.12 1.39
CA PRO A 454 14.97 2.55 1.10
C PRO A 454 13.54 3.07 1.30
N ILE A 455 13.40 4.23 1.94
CA ILE A 455 12.10 4.90 2.11
C ILE A 455 11.48 5.18 0.74
N GLN A 456 10.24 4.73 0.57
CA GLN A 456 9.39 4.94 -0.60
C GLN A 456 8.18 5.79 -0.23
N ASP A 457 7.08 5.67 -0.96
CA ASP A 457 5.83 6.30 -0.55
C ASP A 457 5.18 5.64 0.65
N ILE A 458 4.27 6.39 1.25
CA ILE A 458 3.54 5.99 2.46
C ILE A 458 2.86 4.62 2.36
N TRP A 459 2.47 4.17 1.16
CA TRP A 459 1.81 2.88 0.98
C TRP A 459 2.83 1.74 0.98
N ASP A 460 3.90 1.88 0.20
CA ASP A 460 5.02 0.93 0.21
C ASP A 460 5.72 0.89 1.59
N ASN A 461 5.89 2.04 2.25
CA ASN A 461 6.49 2.11 3.59
C ASN A 461 5.63 1.37 4.64
N ALA A 462 4.32 1.59 4.65
CA ALA A 462 3.43 0.90 5.58
C ALA A 462 3.52 -0.63 5.39
N LYS A 463 3.50 -1.09 4.14
CA LYS A 463 3.54 -2.52 3.80
C LYS A 463 4.91 -3.17 3.90
N SER A 464 6.00 -2.39 3.82
CA SER A 464 7.35 -2.89 4.11
C SER A 464 7.45 -3.47 5.53
N ILE A 465 6.64 -2.98 6.48
CA ILE A 465 6.56 -3.51 7.85
C ILE A 465 5.95 -4.92 7.85
N GLY A 466 4.97 -5.17 6.97
CA GLY A 466 4.39 -6.49 6.74
C GLY A 466 5.37 -7.48 6.13
N MET A 467 6.34 -7.03 5.31
CA MET A 467 7.38 -7.90 4.72
C MET A 467 8.29 -8.57 5.75
N VAL A 468 8.38 -8.01 6.96
CA VAL A 468 9.10 -8.67 8.06
C VAL A 468 8.44 -10.00 8.42
N GLN A 469 7.13 -10.16 8.23
CA GLN A 469 6.42 -11.41 8.48
C GLN A 469 6.87 -12.52 7.53
N THR A 470 7.23 -12.20 6.29
CA THR A 470 7.82 -13.15 5.34
C THR A 470 9.20 -13.65 5.79
N LEU A 471 10.02 -12.75 6.35
CA LEU A 471 11.32 -13.11 6.93
C LEU A 471 11.15 -13.97 8.20
N LEU A 472 10.20 -13.62 9.06
CA LEU A 472 9.86 -14.40 10.25
C LEU A 472 9.36 -15.80 9.86
N PHE A 473 8.48 -15.89 8.85
CA PHE A 473 8.03 -17.17 8.30
C PHE A 473 9.21 -18.02 7.86
N ALA A 474 10.15 -17.47 7.07
CA ALA A 474 11.33 -18.20 6.64
C ALA A 474 12.20 -18.69 7.81
N ALA A 475 12.42 -17.84 8.82
CA ALA A 475 13.14 -18.25 10.03
C ALA A 475 12.43 -19.38 10.79
N ASN A 476 11.10 -19.43 10.75
CA ASN A 476 10.31 -20.51 11.35
C ASN A 476 10.31 -21.80 10.51
N GLN A 477 10.78 -21.75 9.26
CA GLN A 477 10.99 -22.92 8.39
C GLN A 477 12.42 -23.47 8.51
N ASP A 478 13.02 -23.39 9.70
CA ASP A 478 14.39 -23.81 10.00
C ASP A 478 15.50 -23.13 9.18
N ASP A 479 15.22 -21.96 8.62
CA ASP A 479 16.27 -21.11 8.07
C ASP A 479 17.08 -20.47 9.19
N ARG A 480 18.37 -20.80 9.25
CA ARG A 480 19.34 -20.31 10.24
C ARG A 480 20.45 -19.49 9.60
N SER A 481 20.24 -18.98 8.39
CA SER A 481 21.26 -18.18 7.72
C SER A 481 21.65 -16.94 8.55
N PRO A 482 22.95 -16.64 8.71
CA PRO A 482 23.39 -15.46 9.47
C PRO A 482 22.85 -14.14 8.93
N GLN A 483 22.66 -14.05 7.60
CA GLN A 483 22.09 -12.87 6.95
C GLN A 483 20.64 -12.64 7.36
N LEU A 484 19.81 -13.69 7.38
CA LEU A 484 18.41 -13.59 7.82
C LEU A 484 18.32 -13.24 9.31
N ALA A 485 19.12 -13.89 10.14
CA ALA A 485 19.15 -13.62 11.59
C ALA A 485 19.56 -12.17 11.89
N SER A 486 20.59 -11.67 11.20
CA SER A 486 21.05 -10.28 11.31
C SER A 486 19.97 -9.30 10.85
N ALA A 487 19.38 -9.53 9.67
CA ALA A 487 18.31 -8.70 9.12
C ALA A 487 17.09 -8.66 10.06
N LEU A 488 16.64 -9.80 10.57
CA LEU A 488 15.54 -9.84 11.54
C LEU A 488 15.89 -9.06 12.81
N ASN A 489 17.07 -9.23 13.39
CA ASN A 489 17.47 -8.45 14.56
C ASN A 489 17.40 -6.93 14.32
N ASP A 490 17.87 -6.45 13.16
CA ASP A 490 17.79 -5.03 12.79
C ASP A 490 16.34 -4.57 12.57
N LEU A 491 15.57 -5.30 11.75
CA LEU A 491 14.19 -4.94 11.41
C LEU A 491 13.28 -4.96 12.65
N CYS A 492 13.41 -5.97 13.52
CA CYS A 492 12.71 -6.06 14.81
C CYS A 492 13.01 -4.84 15.68
N ARG A 493 14.29 -4.48 15.84
CA ARG A 493 14.71 -3.31 16.60
C ARG A 493 14.14 -2.01 16.04
N LEU A 494 14.09 -1.89 14.72
CA LEU A 494 13.57 -0.70 14.07
C LEU A 494 12.07 -0.55 14.30
N VAL A 495 11.28 -1.60 14.07
CA VAL A 495 9.82 -1.60 14.29
C VAL A 495 9.49 -1.29 15.75
N ALA A 496 10.25 -1.87 16.67
CA ALA A 496 10.08 -1.71 18.11
C ALA A 496 10.64 -0.40 18.70
N THR A 497 11.29 0.45 17.89
CA THR A 497 11.81 1.75 18.35
C THR A 497 10.96 2.89 17.77
N PRO A 498 10.12 3.58 18.57
CA PRO A 498 9.17 4.59 18.06
C PRO A 498 9.77 5.69 17.20
N GLU A 499 10.97 6.14 17.56
CA GLU A 499 11.67 7.18 16.81
C GLU A 499 11.96 6.73 15.37
N TYR A 500 12.28 5.45 15.19
CA TYR A 500 12.67 4.89 13.89
C TYR A 500 11.45 4.39 13.11
N SER A 501 10.53 3.67 13.76
CA SER A 501 9.32 3.17 13.09
C SER A 501 8.36 4.28 12.67
N ARG A 502 8.38 5.45 13.34
CA ARG A 502 7.65 6.65 12.87
C ARG A 502 8.09 7.11 11.48
N ARG A 503 9.34 6.82 11.08
CA ARG A 503 9.84 7.05 9.71
C ARG A 503 9.21 6.14 8.66
N LEU A 504 8.30 5.25 9.06
CA LEU A 504 7.50 4.39 8.19
C LEU A 504 5.99 4.64 8.34
N GLY A 505 5.60 5.65 9.12
CA GLY A 505 4.19 5.97 9.38
C GLY A 505 3.64 5.39 10.68
N VAL A 506 4.39 4.54 11.38
CA VAL A 506 3.97 3.94 12.67
C VAL A 506 3.74 5.04 13.71
N MET A 507 2.54 5.07 14.27
CA MET A 507 2.11 6.04 15.27
C MET A 507 2.40 7.50 14.86
N ALA A 508 2.37 7.79 13.56
CA ALA A 508 2.64 9.13 13.05
C ALA A 508 1.50 10.10 13.42
N SER A 509 1.86 11.23 14.02
CA SER A 509 0.92 12.23 14.54
C SER A 509 0.88 13.52 13.73
N ASP A 510 1.64 13.62 12.63
CA ASP A 510 1.69 14.82 11.79
C ASP A 510 0.48 14.90 10.84
N THR A 511 -0.69 15.14 11.43
CA THR A 511 -1.97 15.36 10.73
C THR A 511 -2.25 16.84 10.47
N GLY A 512 -1.41 17.77 10.98
CA GLY A 512 -1.61 19.22 10.90
C GLY A 512 -1.32 19.86 9.54
N ARG A 513 -1.17 19.05 8.49
CA ARG A 513 -0.86 19.49 7.12
C ARG A 513 -2.13 19.46 6.27
N PRO A 514 -2.23 20.21 5.16
CA PRO A 514 -3.44 20.24 4.35
C PRO A 514 -3.85 18.81 4.00
N VAL A 515 -4.92 18.33 4.63
CA VAL A 515 -5.49 17.02 4.32
C VAL A 515 -6.19 17.22 2.99
N ALA A 516 -5.50 16.93 1.89
CA ALA A 516 -6.11 16.99 0.58
C ALA A 516 -7.15 15.87 0.44
N GLN A 517 -8.10 16.04 -0.48
CA GLN A 517 -9.28 15.19 -0.72
C GLN A 517 -9.03 13.66 -0.71
N HIS A 518 -7.80 13.20 -0.91
CA HIS A 518 -7.42 11.79 -0.95
C HIS A 518 -6.76 11.20 0.31
N GLY A 519 -6.56 11.92 1.42
CA GLY A 519 -6.02 11.35 2.68
C GLY A 519 -4.55 10.92 2.63
N LEU A 520 -4.05 10.50 1.46
CA LEU A 520 -2.73 9.91 1.15
C LEU A 520 -1.60 10.92 0.87
N ARG A 521 -1.71 12.14 1.38
CA ARG A 521 -0.80 13.26 1.05
C ARG A 521 -0.06 13.87 2.23
N CYS A 522 -0.17 13.27 3.40
CA CYS A 522 0.72 13.57 4.51
C CYS A 522 1.46 12.30 4.92
N TRP A 523 2.51 12.46 5.71
CA TRP A 523 3.27 11.32 6.21
C TRP A 523 2.42 10.39 7.10
N ALA A 524 1.43 10.95 7.78
CA ALA A 524 0.54 10.24 8.69
C ALA A 524 -0.72 9.67 8.01
N ALA A 525 -0.75 9.64 6.69
CA ALA A 525 -1.92 9.28 5.92
C ALA A 525 -2.33 7.79 5.97
N MET A 526 -1.33 6.91 6.09
CA MET A 526 -1.49 5.46 6.26
C MET A 526 -1.09 5.06 7.69
N ARG A 527 -1.31 5.95 8.66
CA ARG A 527 -0.81 5.73 10.03
C ARG A 527 -1.52 4.56 10.69
N MET A 528 -2.81 4.34 10.43
CA MET A 528 -3.54 3.22 11.02
C MET A 528 -3.06 1.90 10.41
N GLU A 529 -2.91 1.85 9.08
CA GLU A 529 -2.34 0.70 8.37
C GLU A 529 -0.91 0.38 8.83
N ALA A 530 0.00 1.35 8.79
CA ALA A 530 1.40 1.16 9.20
C ALA A 530 1.52 0.71 10.67
N THR A 531 0.72 1.31 11.56
CA THR A 531 0.70 0.93 12.98
C THR A 531 0.10 -0.45 13.19
N GLY A 532 -0.93 -0.81 12.42
CA GLY A 532 -1.49 -2.16 12.39
C GLY A 532 -0.46 -3.19 11.95
N PHE A 533 0.28 -2.93 10.86
CA PHE A 533 1.37 -3.81 10.43
C PHE A 533 2.46 -3.96 11.48
N ALA A 534 2.85 -2.88 12.15
CA ALA A 534 3.82 -2.94 13.25
C ALA A 534 3.33 -3.85 14.39
N GLY A 535 2.06 -3.72 14.79
CA GLY A 535 1.46 -4.58 15.82
C GLY A 535 1.38 -6.05 15.39
N MET A 536 0.96 -6.32 14.15
CA MET A 536 0.95 -7.67 13.57
C MET A 536 2.34 -8.30 13.56
N THR A 537 3.34 -7.55 13.10
CA THR A 537 4.73 -7.98 13.01
C THR A 537 5.32 -8.28 14.40
N LEU A 538 5.07 -7.43 15.41
CA LEU A 538 5.48 -7.71 16.79
C LEU A 538 4.76 -8.93 17.38
N ALA A 539 3.47 -9.13 17.06
CA ALA A 539 2.75 -10.31 17.51
C ALA A 539 3.35 -11.62 16.95
N GLU A 540 3.74 -11.64 15.67
CA GLU A 540 4.45 -12.79 15.06
C GLU A 540 5.83 -13.02 15.67
N MET A 541 6.53 -11.97 16.11
CA MET A 541 7.79 -12.12 16.85
C MET A 541 7.58 -12.79 18.21
N ILE A 542 6.47 -12.50 18.89
CA ILE A 542 6.15 -13.07 20.21
C ILE A 542 5.67 -14.52 20.06
N ARG A 543 4.77 -14.75 19.10
CA ARG A 543 4.23 -16.09 18.82
C ARG A 543 4.04 -16.27 17.31
N PRO A 544 4.99 -16.94 16.63
CA PRO A 544 4.85 -17.34 15.24
C PRO A 544 3.51 -18.02 14.93
N GLY A 545 2.88 -17.62 13.82
CA GLY A 545 1.64 -18.20 13.33
C GLY A 545 0.35 -17.61 13.93
N ILE A 546 0.46 -16.71 14.91
CA ILE A 546 -0.70 -16.11 15.59
C ILE A 546 -1.67 -15.42 14.63
N LEU A 547 -1.16 -14.81 13.56
CA LEU A 547 -1.97 -14.08 12.58
C LEU A 547 -2.76 -14.98 11.64
N TYR A 548 -2.46 -16.28 11.62
CA TYR A 548 -3.02 -17.27 10.69
C TYR A 548 -3.86 -18.34 11.40
N LEU A 549 -4.20 -18.16 12.68
CA LEU A 549 -4.89 -19.16 13.50
C LEU A 549 -4.18 -20.54 13.52
N ALA A 550 -2.85 -20.52 13.40
CA ALA A 550 -1.98 -21.69 13.29
C ALA A 550 -1.48 -22.16 14.67
#